data_AF-A0A923IZ59-F1
#
_entry.id   AF-A0A923IZ59-F1
#
_cell.length_a   1.000
_cell.length_b   1.000
_cell.length_c   1.000
_cell.angle_alpha   90.00
_cell.angle_beta   90.00
_cell.angle_gamma   90.00
#
_symmetry.space_group_name_H-M   'P 1'
#
loop_
_entity.id
_entity.type
_entity.pdbx_description
1 polymer ?
#
loop_
_entity_poly.entity_id
_entity_poly.type
_entity_poly.pdbx_seq_one_letter_code
_entity_poly.pdbx_strand_id
1 'polypeptide(L)'
;MKKKIVSIISTLMISFLVSTSASAKVASVLVKDTNTYYQYYYDDIRLAAEDKALGLDSQLYDEYVKRSSNVISLRDDLKGYVDYKAIKIAAENAAVFNQTFNLDSFTSNVSGSDIISITFDIQQRIVKDGKVVDGGIIKPGQQEFDVVDIY
;
A
#
# COMPACT_ATOMS: atom_id res chain seq x y z
N MET A 1 -13.07 -22.87 -17.68
CA MET A 1 -11.74 -22.31 -17.34
C MET A 1 -11.79 -21.73 -15.94
N LYS A 2 -11.06 -22.31 -14.99
CA LYS A 2 -10.98 -21.83 -13.61
C LYS A 2 -9.52 -21.46 -13.33
N LYS A 3 -9.29 -20.32 -12.66
CA LYS A 3 -8.03 -19.90 -12.01
C LYS A 3 -6.91 -19.39 -12.94
N LYS A 4 -7.06 -18.19 -13.51
CA LYS A 4 -5.91 -17.34 -13.91
C LYS A 4 -6.07 -15.84 -13.60
N ILE A 5 -7.23 -15.39 -13.11
CA ILE A 5 -7.50 -13.96 -12.89
C ILE A 5 -6.95 -13.47 -11.52
N VAL A 6 -6.81 -14.36 -10.54
CA VAL A 6 -6.46 -13.95 -9.15
C VAL A 6 -4.99 -13.48 -9.01
N SER A 7 -4.07 -14.00 -9.83
CA SER A 7 -2.64 -13.62 -9.74
C SER A 7 -2.31 -12.32 -10.45
N ILE A 8 -3.16 -11.90 -11.40
CA ILE A 8 -2.87 -10.72 -12.21
C ILE A 8 -3.28 -9.46 -11.43
N ILE A 9 -4.29 -9.51 -10.54
CA ILE A 9 -4.77 -8.32 -9.81
C ILE A 9 -3.74 -7.79 -8.80
N SER A 10 -3.04 -8.67 -8.07
CA SER A 10 -1.98 -8.25 -7.14
C SER A 10 -0.73 -7.69 -7.85
N THR A 11 -0.48 -8.13 -9.07
CA THR A 11 0.62 -7.60 -9.92
C THR A 11 0.16 -6.34 -10.69
N LEU A 12 -1.11 -6.26 -11.08
CA LEU A 12 -1.72 -5.15 -11.82
C LEU A 12 -1.93 -3.91 -10.94
N MET A 13 -2.16 -4.06 -9.63
CA MET A 13 -2.24 -2.91 -8.71
C MET A 13 -0.98 -2.04 -8.76
N ILE A 14 0.20 -2.64 -8.94
CA ILE A 14 1.48 -1.92 -9.15
C ILE A 14 1.58 -1.34 -10.57
N SER A 15 0.75 -1.77 -11.53
CA SER A 15 0.73 -1.20 -12.89
C SER A 15 -0.24 -0.01 -13.05
N PHE A 16 -1.13 0.25 -12.09
CA PHE A 16 -1.99 1.46 -12.09
C PHE A 16 -1.23 2.74 -11.64
N LEU A 17 0.09 2.66 -11.42
CA LEU A 17 0.94 3.70 -10.82
C LEU A 17 1.30 4.89 -11.73
N VAL A 18 0.74 4.95 -12.93
CA VAL A 18 0.95 6.05 -13.88
C VAL A 18 -0.34 6.82 -14.09
N SER A 19 -0.81 7.53 -13.06
CA SER A 19 -1.69 8.67 -13.26
C SER A 19 -1.16 9.87 -12.49
N THR A 20 -0.54 10.78 -13.23
CA THR A 20 -0.04 12.05 -12.74
C THR A 20 -1.18 12.96 -12.26
N SER A 21 -0.90 13.65 -11.14
CA SER A 21 -1.55 14.84 -10.57
C SER A 21 -2.97 14.69 -9.97
N ALA A 22 -3.06 14.54 -8.64
CA ALA A 22 -3.91 15.33 -7.75
C ALA A 22 -3.63 15.01 -6.25
N SER A 23 -3.21 16.04 -5.50
CA SER A 23 -3.20 16.31 -4.04
C SER A 23 -3.42 15.26 -2.92
N ALA A 24 -3.52 13.96 -3.17
CA ALA A 24 -3.33 12.96 -2.13
C ALA A 24 -2.42 11.86 -2.63
N LYS A 25 -1.24 11.79 -2.02
CA LYS A 25 -0.21 10.82 -2.38
C LYS A 25 -0.45 9.63 -1.48
N VAL A 26 -0.84 8.48 -2.04
CA VAL A 26 -0.81 7.24 -1.25
C VAL A 26 0.57 7.12 -0.64
N ALA A 27 0.65 7.29 0.68
CA ALA A 27 1.90 7.43 1.40
C ALA A 27 2.47 6.06 1.74
N SER A 28 1.60 5.11 2.07
CA SER A 28 2.02 3.80 2.54
C SER A 28 0.96 2.72 2.33
N VAL A 29 1.41 1.47 2.38
CA VAL A 29 0.59 0.27 2.31
C VAL A 29 0.63 -0.42 3.67
N LEU A 30 -0.55 -0.72 4.23
CA LEU A 30 -0.69 -1.51 5.46
C LEU A 30 -1.04 -2.95 5.11
N VAL A 31 -0.23 -3.90 5.57
CA VAL A 31 -0.47 -5.33 5.40
C VAL A 31 -0.50 -6.03 6.74
N LYS A 32 -1.19 -7.17 6.83
CA LYS A 32 -1.14 -8.06 7.99
C LYS A 32 -0.45 -9.37 7.66
N ASP A 33 0.48 -9.75 8.50
CA ASP A 33 1.14 -11.05 8.45
C ASP A 33 1.04 -11.71 9.82
N THR A 34 0.28 -12.81 9.85
CA THR A 34 -0.03 -13.56 11.06
C THR A 34 -0.66 -12.66 12.13
N ASN A 35 0.13 -12.19 13.10
CA ASN A 35 -0.29 -11.34 14.22
C ASN A 35 0.32 -9.94 14.19
N THR A 36 1.12 -9.62 13.17
CA THR A 36 1.82 -8.34 13.05
C THR A 36 1.26 -7.53 11.89
N TYR A 37 1.13 -6.23 12.09
CA TYR A 37 0.74 -5.27 11.06
C TYR A 37 2.00 -4.55 10.60
N TYR A 38 2.27 -4.60 9.30
CA TYR A 38 3.44 -3.98 8.70
C TYR A 38 3.01 -2.84 7.79
N GLN A 39 3.73 -1.73 7.89
CA GLN A 39 3.58 -0.61 6.98
C GLN A 39 4.83 -0.42 6.15
N TYR A 40 4.62 -0.24 4.86
CA TYR A 40 5.67 0.00 3.88
C TYR A 40 5.39 1.31 3.18
N TYR A 41 6.39 2.16 3.00
CA TYR A 41 6.26 3.34 2.17
C TYR A 41 5.94 2.95 0.73
N TYR A 42 4.98 3.66 0.15
CA TYR A 42 4.47 3.35 -1.17
C TYR A 42 5.53 3.56 -2.25
N ASP A 43 6.25 4.68 -2.18
CA ASP A 43 7.34 4.97 -3.11
C ASP A 43 8.47 3.94 -3.03
N ASP A 44 8.81 3.47 -1.83
CA ASP A 44 9.84 2.46 -1.64
C ASP A 44 9.43 1.14 -2.31
N ILE A 45 8.18 0.69 -2.14
CA ILE A 45 7.68 -0.52 -2.82
C ILE A 45 7.66 -0.32 -4.35
N ARG A 46 7.26 0.86 -4.83
CA ARG A 46 7.23 1.16 -6.27
C ARG A 46 8.63 1.06 -6.87
N LEU A 47 9.61 1.74 -6.28
CA LEU A 47 11.01 1.69 -6.72
C LEU A 47 11.54 0.25 -6.64
N ALA A 48 11.27 -0.45 -5.56
CA ALA A 48 11.65 -1.85 -5.38
C ALA A 48 11.04 -2.78 -6.45
N ALA A 49 9.82 -2.49 -6.91
CA ALA A 49 9.17 -3.22 -8.00
C ALA A 49 9.79 -2.88 -9.37
N GLU A 50 10.15 -1.63 -9.61
CA GLU A 50 10.88 -1.20 -10.81
C GLU A 50 12.24 -1.91 -10.90
N ASP A 51 12.99 -1.98 -9.80
CA ASP A 51 14.26 -2.72 -9.73
C ASP A 51 14.07 -4.21 -10.08
N LYS A 52 13.06 -4.89 -9.51
CA LYS A 52 12.75 -6.28 -9.88
C LYS A 52 12.37 -6.41 -11.36
N ALA A 53 11.62 -5.47 -11.92
CA ALA A 53 11.23 -5.50 -13.32
C ALA A 53 12.44 -5.36 -14.26
N LEU A 54 13.48 -4.65 -13.83
CA LEU A 54 14.78 -4.55 -14.50
C LEU A 54 15.70 -5.76 -14.25
N GLY A 55 15.24 -6.76 -13.48
CA GLY A 55 16.01 -7.95 -13.14
C GLY A 55 17.04 -7.74 -12.03
N LEU A 56 17.00 -6.60 -11.35
CA LEU A 56 17.85 -6.33 -10.18
C LEU A 56 17.29 -7.08 -8.96
N ASP A 57 18.15 -7.32 -7.96
CA ASP A 57 17.68 -7.85 -6.69
C ASP A 57 16.99 -6.75 -5.87
N SER A 58 15.95 -7.11 -5.14
CA SER A 58 15.16 -6.17 -4.35
C SER A 58 14.49 -6.90 -3.19
N GLN A 59 15.16 -6.88 -2.04
CA GLN A 59 14.69 -7.54 -0.83
C GLN A 59 13.35 -6.97 -0.33
N LEU A 60 13.13 -5.66 -0.49
CA LEU A 60 11.89 -5.00 -0.07
C LEU A 60 10.69 -5.53 -0.86
N TYR A 61 10.83 -5.63 -2.19
CA TYR A 61 9.78 -6.18 -3.02
C TYR A 61 9.46 -7.63 -2.65
N ASP A 62 10.50 -8.46 -2.51
CA ASP A 62 10.33 -9.87 -2.14
C ASP A 62 9.69 -10.05 -0.75
N GLU A 63 10.00 -9.16 0.19
CA GLU A 63 9.38 -9.14 1.52
C GLU A 63 7.91 -8.72 1.45
N TYR A 64 7.60 -7.67 0.67
CA TYR A 64 6.24 -7.17 0.49
C TYR A 64 5.35 -8.20 -0.23
N VAL A 65 5.83 -8.83 -1.31
CA VAL A 65 5.06 -9.80 -2.10
C VAL A 65 4.63 -11.02 -1.27
N LYS A 66 5.44 -11.44 -0.29
CA LYS A 66 5.06 -12.51 0.64
C LYS A 66 3.82 -12.17 1.47
N ARG A 67 3.48 -10.88 1.59
CA ARG A 67 2.39 -10.33 2.43
C ARG A 67 1.29 -9.64 1.63
N SER A 68 1.49 -9.43 0.32
CA SER A 68 0.61 -8.64 -0.53
C SER A 68 -0.80 -9.23 -0.71
N SER A 69 -1.00 -10.51 -0.37
CA SER A 69 -2.34 -11.11 -0.32
C SER A 69 -3.20 -10.58 0.84
N ASN A 70 -2.57 -9.94 1.83
CA ASN A 70 -3.19 -9.51 3.09
C ASN A 70 -3.11 -7.99 3.29
N VAL A 71 -3.22 -7.23 2.20
CA VAL A 71 -3.33 -5.75 2.27
C VAL A 71 -4.65 -5.39 2.96
N ILE A 72 -4.55 -4.52 3.96
CA ILE A 72 -5.68 -4.04 4.76
C ILE A 72 -6.11 -2.65 4.29
N SER A 73 -5.16 -1.76 4.06
CA SER A 73 -5.45 -0.39 3.67
C SER A 73 -4.29 0.24 2.91
N LEU A 74 -4.63 1.31 2.20
CA LEU A 74 -3.67 2.27 1.68
C LEU A 74 -3.82 3.55 2.50
N ARG A 75 -2.71 4.11 2.99
CA ARG A 75 -2.75 5.37 3.72
C ARG A 75 -2.66 6.53 2.74
N ASP A 76 -3.69 7.32 2.71
CA ASP A 76 -3.73 8.66 2.14
C ASP A 76 -3.13 9.65 3.16
N ASP A 77 -2.26 10.55 2.70
CA ASP A 77 -1.58 11.52 3.56
C ASP A 77 -2.53 12.52 4.22
N LEU A 78 -3.73 12.74 3.65
CA LEU A 78 -4.74 13.66 4.19
C LEU A 78 -5.91 12.93 4.88
N LYS A 79 -6.38 11.82 4.29
CA LYS A 79 -7.55 11.08 4.79
C LYS A 79 -7.21 9.98 5.80
N GLY A 80 -5.94 9.57 5.89
CA GLY A 80 -5.52 8.44 6.70
C GLY A 80 -5.74 7.11 5.99
N TYR A 81 -6.06 6.06 6.74
CA TYR A 81 -6.10 4.69 6.20
C TYR A 81 -7.42 4.42 5.48
N VAL A 82 -7.35 4.14 4.18
CA VAL A 82 -8.49 3.82 3.32
C VAL A 82 -8.61 2.30 3.16
N ASP A 83 -9.79 1.73 3.38
CA ASP A 83 -10.04 0.28 3.28
C ASP A 83 -9.68 -0.24 1.88
N TYR A 84 -8.75 -1.18 1.85
CA TYR A 84 -8.29 -1.80 0.60
C TYR A 84 -9.42 -2.53 -0.14
N LYS A 85 -10.44 -3.04 0.56
CA LYS A 85 -11.62 -3.65 -0.09
C LYS A 85 -12.40 -2.64 -0.90
N ALA A 86 -12.59 -1.42 -0.39
CA ALA A 86 -13.29 -0.37 -1.11
C ALA A 86 -12.51 0.03 -2.38
N ILE A 87 -11.19 0.20 -2.26
CA ILE A 87 -10.27 0.47 -3.38
C ILE A 87 -10.35 -0.64 -4.42
N LYS A 88 -10.28 -1.91 -3.99
CA LYS A 88 -10.34 -3.06 -4.88
C LYS A 88 -11.66 -3.13 -5.64
N ILE A 89 -12.79 -2.92 -4.96
CA ILE A 89 -14.11 -2.92 -5.60
C ILE A 89 -14.20 -1.78 -6.62
N ALA A 90 -13.72 -0.58 -6.31
CA ALA A 90 -13.73 0.55 -7.23
C ALA A 90 -12.87 0.28 -8.47
N ALA A 91 -11.67 -0.27 -8.30
CA ALA A 91 -10.78 -0.65 -9.40
C ALA A 91 -11.38 -1.76 -10.27
N GLU A 92 -11.96 -2.79 -9.65
CA GLU A 92 -12.63 -3.89 -10.37
C GLU A 92 -13.84 -3.40 -11.17
N ASN A 93 -14.66 -2.51 -10.59
CA ASN A 93 -15.80 -1.91 -11.28
C ASN A 93 -15.34 -1.08 -12.49
N ALA A 94 -14.33 -0.22 -12.31
CA ALA A 94 -13.79 0.56 -13.41
C ALA A 94 -13.32 -0.34 -14.57
N ALA A 95 -12.61 -1.43 -14.25
CA ALA A 95 -12.17 -2.40 -15.27
C ALA A 95 -13.35 -3.08 -15.99
N VAL A 96 -14.39 -3.51 -15.25
CA VAL A 96 -15.60 -4.13 -15.84
C VAL A 96 -16.32 -3.17 -16.79
N PHE A 97 -16.32 -1.87 -16.49
CA PHE A 97 -16.97 -0.85 -17.30
C PHE A 97 -16.03 -0.17 -18.33
N ASN A 98 -14.81 -0.68 -18.54
CA ASN A 98 -13.79 -0.08 -19.41
C ASN A 98 -13.50 1.39 -19.06
N GLN A 99 -13.55 1.74 -17.78
CA GLN A 99 -13.20 3.05 -17.24
C GLN A 99 -11.78 3.02 -16.68
N THR A 100 -11.14 4.19 -16.63
CA THR A 100 -9.84 4.35 -15.96
C THR A 100 -10.07 4.53 -14.46
N PHE A 101 -9.42 3.70 -13.64
CA PHE A 101 -9.38 3.90 -12.20
C PHE A 101 -8.19 4.79 -11.84
N ASN A 102 -8.44 5.87 -11.10
CA ASN A 102 -7.40 6.72 -10.55
C ASN A 102 -7.39 6.54 -9.03
N LEU A 103 -6.29 5.98 -8.52
CA LEU A 103 -6.15 5.64 -7.10
C LEU A 103 -6.13 6.89 -6.21
N ASP A 104 -5.30 7.87 -6.53
CA ASP A 104 -5.15 9.11 -5.76
C ASP A 104 -6.47 9.91 -5.72
N SER A 105 -7.18 9.97 -6.86
CA SER A 105 -8.49 10.59 -6.93
C SER A 105 -9.52 9.84 -6.08
N PHE A 106 -9.44 8.52 -5.99
CA PHE A 106 -10.34 7.75 -5.14
C PHE A 106 -10.04 8.00 -3.67
N THR A 107 -8.78 7.84 -3.24
CA THR A 107 -8.39 7.96 -1.82
C THR A 107 -8.56 9.38 -1.30
N SER A 108 -8.29 10.41 -2.10
CA SER A 108 -8.51 11.81 -1.71
C SER A 108 -9.98 12.20 -1.48
N ASN A 109 -10.92 11.48 -2.11
CA ASN A 109 -12.35 11.79 -2.05
C ASN A 109 -13.15 10.85 -1.14
N VAL A 110 -12.50 9.80 -0.63
CA VAL A 110 -13.15 8.82 0.22
C VAL A 110 -13.57 9.44 1.57
N SER A 111 -14.68 8.93 2.13
CA SER A 111 -15.20 9.41 3.41
C SER A 111 -16.02 8.33 4.12
N GLY A 112 -16.30 8.55 5.40
CA GLY A 112 -17.19 7.67 6.17
C GLY A 112 -16.59 6.28 6.39
N SER A 113 -17.36 5.24 6.07
CA SER A 113 -17.04 3.85 6.39
C SER A 113 -15.81 3.28 5.70
N ASP A 114 -15.37 3.92 4.61
CA ASP A 114 -14.21 3.48 3.83
C ASP A 114 -12.89 4.01 4.39
N ILE A 115 -12.94 4.89 5.42
CA ILE A 115 -11.78 5.29 6.22
C ILE A 115 -11.77 4.42 7.48
N ILE A 116 -10.67 3.70 7.72
CA ILE A 116 -10.52 2.82 8.87
C ILE A 116 -9.73 3.47 9.98
N SER A 117 -10.16 3.24 11.23
CA SER A 117 -9.40 3.63 12.42
C SER A 117 -8.42 2.52 12.81
N ILE A 118 -7.18 2.91 13.07
CA ILE A 118 -6.14 1.98 13.55
C ILE A 118 -6.22 1.85 15.06
N THR A 119 -6.44 0.63 15.53
CA THR A 119 -6.57 0.26 16.96
C THR A 119 -5.48 -0.69 17.43
N PHE A 120 -4.46 -0.90 16.61
CA PHE A 120 -3.33 -1.81 16.85
C PHE A 120 -2.00 -1.15 16.50
N ASP A 121 -0.91 -1.72 17.02
CA ASP A 121 0.45 -1.30 16.69
C ASP A 121 0.81 -1.68 15.25
N ILE A 122 1.48 -0.77 14.55
CA ILE A 122 1.98 -0.97 13.18
C ILE A 122 3.51 -0.88 13.19
N GLN A 123 4.17 -1.92 12.68
CA GLN A 123 5.62 -1.98 12.51
C GLN A 123 6.01 -1.43 11.15
N GLN A 124 6.72 -0.30 11.12
CA GLN A 124 7.22 0.26 9.86
C GLN A 124 8.38 -0.57 9.34
N ARG A 125 8.40 -0.80 8.02
CA ARG A 125 9.45 -1.52 7.30
C ARG A 125 10.09 -0.55 6.31
N ILE A 126 11.36 -0.26 6.54
CA ILE A 126 12.15 0.70 5.77
C ILE A 126 13.39 0.04 5.18
N VAL A 127 13.97 0.64 4.14
CA VAL A 127 15.27 0.20 3.61
C VAL A 127 16.38 1.03 4.24
N LYS A 128 17.32 0.36 4.90
CA LYS A 128 18.55 0.96 5.44
C LYS A 128 19.74 0.12 5.02
N ASP A 129 20.75 0.76 4.42
CA ASP A 129 21.96 0.10 3.92
C ASP A 129 21.67 -1.12 3.02
N GLY A 130 20.66 -0.98 2.15
CA GLY A 130 20.23 -2.02 1.21
C GLY A 130 19.48 -3.20 1.84
N LYS A 131 19.11 -3.12 3.12
CA LYS A 131 18.36 -4.16 3.84
C LYS A 131 17.04 -3.62 4.38
N VAL A 132 16.04 -4.50 4.46
CA VAL A 132 14.76 -4.16 5.10
C VAL A 132 14.87 -4.30 6.61
N VAL A 133 14.63 -3.21 7.33
CA VAL A 133 14.73 -3.12 8.80
C VAL A 133 13.47 -2.50 9.40
N ASP A 134 13.36 -2.56 10.73
CA ASP A 134 12.29 -1.90 11.47
C ASP A 134 12.56 -0.40 11.58
N GLY A 135 11.62 0.41 11.07
CA GLY A 135 11.66 1.88 11.15
C GLY A 135 11.04 2.44 12.43
N GLY A 136 10.37 1.60 13.23
CA GLY A 136 9.68 1.99 14.46
C GLY A 136 8.27 1.40 14.55
N ILE A 137 7.55 1.80 15.60
CA ILE A 137 6.17 1.40 15.84
C ILE A 137 5.27 2.64 15.81
N ILE A 138 4.27 2.64 14.93
CA ILE A 138 3.16 3.60 14.97
C ILE A 138 2.10 3.03 15.93
N LYS A 139 1.76 3.78 16.98
CA LYS A 139 0.74 3.38 17.96
C LYS A 139 -0.67 3.69 17.47
N PRO A 140 -1.70 3.04 18.02
CA PRO A 140 -3.10 3.39 17.76
C PRO A 140 -3.35 4.89 17.91
N GLY A 141 -4.04 5.48 16.95
CA GLY A 141 -4.37 6.91 16.94
C GLY A 141 -3.23 7.87 16.58
N GLN A 142 -1.99 7.38 16.39
CA GLN A 142 -0.89 8.19 15.86
C GLN A 142 -0.88 8.18 14.34
N GLN A 143 -0.50 9.31 13.75
CA GLN A 143 -0.11 9.34 12.34
C GLN A 143 1.39 9.14 12.20
N GLU A 144 1.84 8.76 11.01
CA GLU A 144 3.26 8.52 10.74
C GLU A 144 4.14 9.75 11.03
N PHE A 145 3.58 10.97 10.95
CA PHE A 145 4.24 12.22 11.28
C PHE A 145 4.51 12.42 12.79
N ASP A 146 3.92 11.58 13.65
CA ASP A 146 4.11 11.64 15.11
C ASP A 146 5.24 10.71 15.60
N VAL A 147 5.85 9.94 14.69
CA VAL A 147 6.97 9.05 15.03
C VAL A 147 8.24 9.87 15.08
N VAL A 148 8.75 10.09 16.30
CA VAL A 148 10.06 10.71 16.52
C VAL A 148 11.11 9.81 15.88
N ASP A 149 11.84 10.33 14.91
CA ASP A 149 13.03 9.68 14.35
C ASP A 149 13.97 9.32 15.51
N ILE A 150 14.10 8.03 15.83
CA ILE A 150 15.12 7.53 16.74
C ILE A 150 16.18 6.79 15.93
N TYR A 151 16.90 7.47 15.03
CA TYR A 151 18.23 7.03 14.57
C TYR A 151 19.10 8.20 14.11
#